data_AF-A0A2A2I0W4-F1
#
_entry.id   AF-A0A2A2I0W4-F1
#
_cell.length_a   1.000
_cell.length_b   1.000
_cell.length_c   1.000
_cell.angle_alpha   90.00
_cell.angle_beta   90.00
_cell.angle_gamma   90.00
#
_symmetry.space_group_name_H-M   'P 1'
#
loop_
_entity.id
_entity.type
_entity.pdbx_description
1 polymer ?
#
loop_
_entity_poly.entity_id
_entity_poly.type
_entity_poly.pdbx_seq_one_letter_code
_entity_poly.pdbx_strand_id
1 'polypeptide(L)'
;MTADQVPAGRPHLTHPWIELNDAVEAGAEARGQDALSGKLKALAEETDSVTNWAGVKAEYQAAWSAIDQAADAVPADVRSEPATIARVVLVLTKQAALEYDEAIDGQRFVADHEYQDGRGFVLAARDYLREQSASLKTVDADAYRDVMQSLESLSAAWPSAIPPKTPELQPGDVYANQSRLELSLSDFL
;
A
#
# COMPACT_ATOMS: atom_id res chain seq x y z
N MET A 1 -16.76 9.43 -10.08
CA MET A 1 -15.78 9.98 -11.04
C MET A 1 -16.53 10.69 -12.15
N THR A 2 -16.28 11.97 -12.36
CA THR A 2 -16.63 12.66 -13.61
C THR A 2 -15.70 12.19 -14.74
N ALA A 3 -16.02 12.49 -16.00
CA ALA A 3 -15.14 12.16 -17.14
C ALA A 3 -13.71 12.71 -16.95
N ASP A 4 -13.59 13.89 -16.34
CA ASP A 4 -12.30 14.55 -16.08
C ASP A 4 -11.45 13.87 -14.99
N GLN A 5 -12.08 13.10 -14.11
CA GLN A 5 -11.38 12.37 -13.04
C GLN A 5 -10.86 11.01 -13.48
N VAL A 6 -11.31 10.51 -14.64
CA VAL A 6 -10.92 9.19 -15.12
C VAL A 6 -9.43 9.10 -15.43
N PRO A 7 -8.82 10.01 -16.21
CA PRO A 7 -7.39 9.93 -16.50
C PRO A 7 -6.51 9.89 -15.24
N ALA A 8 -6.84 10.69 -14.23
CA ALA A 8 -6.08 10.77 -12.98
C ALA A 8 -6.18 9.48 -12.14
N GLY A 9 -7.27 8.72 -12.26
CA GLY A 9 -7.44 7.48 -11.49
C GLY A 9 -6.94 6.21 -12.18
N ARG A 10 -6.55 6.28 -13.47
CA ARG A 10 -6.09 5.10 -14.22
C ARG A 10 -4.82 4.47 -13.63
N PRO A 11 -3.76 5.22 -13.27
CA PRO A 11 -2.55 4.65 -12.70
C PRO A 11 -2.84 3.71 -11.52
N HIS A 12 -3.69 4.15 -10.57
CA HIS A 12 -4.09 3.37 -9.41
C HIS A 12 -4.80 2.03 -9.73
N LEU A 13 -5.40 1.89 -10.91
CA LEU A 13 -6.04 0.65 -11.34
C LEU A 13 -5.04 -0.28 -12.08
N THR A 14 -3.94 0.27 -12.59
CA THR A 14 -2.92 -0.47 -13.33
C THR A 14 -1.75 -0.92 -12.45
N HIS A 15 -1.35 -0.12 -11.46
CA HIS A 15 -0.17 -0.32 -10.63
C HIS A 15 -0.16 -1.66 -9.86
N PRO A 16 -1.28 -2.16 -9.30
CA PRO A 16 -1.28 -3.47 -8.66
C PRO A 16 -0.82 -4.62 -9.56
N TRP A 17 -1.08 -4.53 -10.87
CA TRP A 17 -0.57 -5.51 -11.83
C TRP A 17 0.89 -5.24 -12.21
N ILE A 18 1.25 -3.99 -12.48
CA ILE A 18 2.56 -3.61 -13.04
C ILE A 18 3.67 -3.72 -11.99
N GLU A 19 3.41 -3.32 -10.75
CA GLU A 19 4.44 -3.17 -9.71
C GLU A 19 4.40 -4.29 -8.68
N LEU A 20 3.20 -4.77 -8.31
CA LEU A 20 3.04 -5.66 -7.16
C LEU A 20 2.87 -7.13 -7.53
N ASN A 21 2.39 -7.45 -8.74
CA ASN A 21 2.04 -8.82 -9.12
C ASN A 21 3.20 -9.80 -8.91
N ASP A 22 4.38 -9.45 -9.39
CA ASP A 22 5.58 -10.30 -9.31
C ASP A 22 5.96 -10.63 -7.86
N ALA A 23 5.67 -9.73 -6.92
CA ALA A 23 5.94 -9.93 -5.51
C ALA A 23 4.94 -10.88 -4.81
N VAL A 24 3.71 -11.01 -5.34
CA VAL A 24 2.61 -11.74 -4.68
C VAL A 24 2.23 -13.04 -5.39
N GLU A 25 2.50 -13.17 -6.69
CA GLU A 25 2.03 -14.27 -7.54
C GLU A 25 2.41 -15.65 -6.96
N ALA A 26 3.68 -15.90 -6.71
CA ALA A 26 4.13 -17.19 -6.17
C ALA A 26 3.47 -17.54 -4.83
N GLY A 27 3.20 -16.52 -3.99
CA GLY A 27 2.50 -16.70 -2.72
C GLY A 27 1.01 -17.02 -2.88
N ALA A 28 0.37 -16.42 -3.88
CA ALA A 28 -1.02 -16.68 -4.26
C ALA A 28 -1.18 -18.09 -4.86
N GLU A 29 -0.33 -18.47 -5.82
CA GLU A 29 -0.32 -19.80 -6.45
C GLU A 29 -0.13 -20.92 -5.42
N ALA A 30 0.81 -20.76 -4.49
CA ALA A 30 1.05 -21.72 -3.41
C ALA A 30 -0.17 -21.96 -2.50
N ARG A 31 -1.16 -21.05 -2.54
CA ARG A 31 -2.42 -21.12 -1.77
C ARG A 31 -3.64 -21.39 -2.66
N GLY A 32 -3.43 -21.77 -3.92
CA GLY A 32 -4.49 -22.06 -4.89
C GLY A 32 -5.28 -20.81 -5.31
N GLN A 33 -4.65 -19.64 -5.31
CA GLN A 33 -5.24 -18.34 -5.65
C GLN A 33 -4.75 -17.84 -7.02
N ASP A 34 -4.56 -18.76 -7.98
CA ASP A 34 -3.99 -18.50 -9.30
C ASP A 34 -4.81 -17.48 -10.13
N ALA A 35 -6.08 -17.29 -9.77
CA ALA A 35 -6.95 -16.33 -10.42
C ALA A 35 -6.53 -14.87 -10.19
N LEU A 36 -5.79 -14.57 -9.11
CA LEU A 36 -5.44 -13.19 -8.73
C LEU A 36 -4.70 -12.46 -9.84
N SER A 37 -3.57 -13.01 -10.31
CA SER A 37 -2.75 -12.41 -11.39
C SER A 37 -3.60 -12.11 -12.63
N GLY A 38 -4.44 -13.06 -13.03
CA GLY A 38 -5.34 -12.88 -14.18
C GLY A 38 -6.37 -11.77 -13.99
N LYS A 39 -6.86 -11.53 -12.77
CA LYS A 39 -7.81 -10.43 -12.49
C LYS A 39 -7.12 -9.07 -12.43
N LEU A 40 -5.95 -8.99 -11.83
CA LEU A 40 -5.15 -7.76 -11.82
C LEU A 40 -4.77 -7.34 -13.24
N LYS A 41 -4.30 -8.30 -14.05
CA LYS A 41 -4.00 -8.08 -15.46
C LYS A 41 -5.20 -7.56 -16.24
N ALA A 42 -6.35 -8.23 -16.11
CA ALA A 42 -7.57 -7.82 -16.82
C ALA A 42 -8.02 -6.40 -16.42
N LEU A 43 -7.94 -6.05 -15.14
CA LEU A 43 -8.21 -4.69 -14.69
C LEU A 43 -7.26 -3.67 -15.32
N ALA A 44 -5.96 -3.97 -15.34
CA ALA A 44 -4.96 -3.08 -15.91
C ALA A 44 -5.15 -2.88 -17.42
N GLU A 45 -5.34 -3.97 -18.18
CA GLU A 45 -5.53 -3.92 -19.63
C GLU A 45 -6.79 -3.14 -20.04
N GLU A 46 -7.88 -3.25 -19.28
CA GLU A 46 -9.12 -2.54 -19.62
C GLU A 46 -9.09 -1.06 -19.23
N THR A 47 -8.32 -0.71 -18.21
CA THR A 47 -8.25 0.67 -17.66
C THR A 47 -7.85 1.71 -18.71
N ASP A 48 -6.98 1.37 -19.66
CA ASP A 48 -6.48 2.30 -20.69
C ASP A 48 -7.58 2.86 -21.59
N SER A 49 -8.64 2.06 -21.83
CA SER A 49 -9.75 2.41 -22.72
C SER A 49 -10.91 3.12 -22.01
N VAL A 50 -10.88 3.17 -20.67
CA VAL A 50 -12.03 3.55 -19.84
C VAL A 50 -12.22 5.06 -19.82
N THR A 51 -13.44 5.53 -20.10
CA THR A 51 -13.79 6.97 -20.10
C THR A 51 -14.67 7.40 -18.93
N ASN A 52 -15.20 6.43 -18.17
CA ASN A 52 -16.03 6.64 -16.99
C ASN A 52 -15.97 5.39 -16.09
N TRP A 53 -16.26 5.54 -14.80
CA TRP A 53 -16.23 4.44 -13.83
C TRP A 53 -17.03 3.19 -14.23
N ALA A 54 -18.16 3.35 -14.90
CA ALA A 54 -19.00 2.21 -15.27
C ALA A 54 -18.30 1.24 -16.25
N GLY A 55 -17.33 1.73 -17.02
CA GLY A 55 -16.56 0.92 -17.97
C GLY A 55 -15.51 -0.01 -17.36
N VAL A 56 -15.13 0.18 -16.09
CA VAL A 56 -14.09 -0.62 -15.40
C VAL A 56 -14.57 -1.24 -14.09
N LYS A 57 -15.80 -0.91 -13.68
CA LYS A 57 -16.32 -1.28 -12.36
C LYS A 57 -16.35 -2.80 -12.16
N ALA A 58 -16.68 -3.58 -13.19
CA ALA A 58 -16.81 -5.03 -13.06
C ALA A 58 -15.44 -5.68 -12.85
N GLU A 59 -14.45 -5.25 -13.61
CA GLU A 59 -13.05 -5.69 -13.55
C GLU A 59 -12.44 -5.30 -12.21
N TYR A 60 -12.71 -4.07 -11.75
CA TYR A 60 -12.29 -3.63 -10.42
C TYR A 60 -12.88 -4.51 -9.32
N GLN A 61 -14.18 -4.79 -9.36
CA GLN A 61 -14.84 -5.64 -8.38
C GLN A 61 -14.31 -7.07 -8.40
N ALA A 62 -13.99 -7.60 -9.58
CA ALA A 62 -13.41 -8.92 -9.73
C ALA A 62 -11.97 -8.99 -9.16
N ALA A 63 -11.15 -7.98 -9.44
CA ALA A 63 -9.80 -7.85 -8.88
C ALA A 63 -9.84 -7.71 -7.35
N TRP A 64 -10.70 -6.82 -6.84
CA TRP A 64 -10.87 -6.61 -5.41
C TRP A 64 -11.29 -7.89 -4.69
N SER A 65 -12.29 -8.61 -5.23
CA SER A 65 -12.73 -9.87 -4.64
C SER A 65 -11.64 -10.95 -4.68
N ALA A 66 -10.79 -10.97 -5.71
CA ALA A 66 -9.66 -11.90 -5.78
C ALA A 66 -8.57 -11.56 -4.75
N ILE A 67 -8.32 -10.26 -4.50
CA ILE A 67 -7.41 -9.81 -3.43
C ILE A 67 -7.93 -10.27 -2.07
N ASP A 68 -9.21 -10.05 -1.77
CA ASP A 68 -9.83 -10.49 -0.51
C ASP A 68 -9.72 -12.02 -0.34
N GLN A 69 -10.03 -12.79 -1.39
CA GLN A 69 -9.90 -14.25 -1.37
C GLN A 69 -8.46 -14.70 -1.13
N ALA A 70 -7.48 -14.04 -1.76
CA ALA A 70 -6.07 -14.36 -1.58
C ALA A 70 -5.58 -14.05 -0.16
N ALA A 71 -6.01 -12.93 0.40
CA ALA A 71 -5.73 -12.57 1.78
C ALA A 71 -6.39 -13.53 2.78
N ASP A 72 -7.61 -14.00 2.50
CA ASP A 72 -8.35 -14.97 3.33
C ASP A 72 -7.83 -16.40 3.22
N ALA A 73 -7.13 -16.73 2.14
CA ALA A 73 -6.43 -18.01 2.00
C ALA A 73 -5.22 -18.13 2.95
N VAL A 74 -4.77 -17.03 3.56
CA VAL A 74 -3.77 -17.06 4.64
C VAL A 74 -4.47 -17.45 5.96
N PRO A 75 -4.02 -18.53 6.63
CA PRO A 75 -4.62 -18.96 7.90
C PRO A 75 -4.71 -17.83 8.93
N ALA A 76 -5.83 -17.76 9.66
CA ALA A 76 -6.11 -16.65 10.56
C ALA A 76 -5.10 -16.54 11.73
N ASP A 77 -4.61 -17.66 12.22
CA ASP A 77 -3.51 -17.72 13.18
C ASP A 77 -2.23 -17.09 12.60
N VAL A 78 -1.82 -17.48 11.39
CA VAL A 78 -0.68 -16.87 10.69
C VAL A 78 -0.87 -15.37 10.48
N ARG A 79 -2.07 -14.92 10.08
CA ARG A 79 -2.37 -13.49 9.86
C ARG A 79 -2.29 -12.63 11.13
N SER A 80 -2.54 -13.24 12.29
CA SER A 80 -2.54 -12.57 13.59
C SER A 80 -1.22 -12.70 14.33
N GLU A 81 -0.25 -13.45 13.79
CA GLU A 81 1.10 -13.53 14.34
C GLU A 81 1.76 -12.14 14.30
N PRO A 82 2.36 -11.67 15.42
CA PRO A 82 3.06 -10.38 15.48
C PRO A 82 4.09 -10.20 14.36
N ALA A 83 4.86 -11.25 14.03
CA ALA A 83 5.87 -11.21 12.98
C ALA A 83 5.25 -11.06 11.59
N THR A 84 4.11 -11.71 11.31
CA THR A 84 3.37 -11.52 10.06
C THR A 84 2.85 -10.09 9.96
N ILE A 85 2.24 -9.59 11.04
CA ILE A 85 1.72 -8.22 11.09
C ILE A 85 2.84 -7.22 10.81
N ALA A 86 3.98 -7.36 11.49
CA ALA A 86 5.13 -6.48 11.32
C ALA A 86 5.69 -6.52 9.89
N ARG A 87 5.77 -7.70 9.27
CA ARG A 87 6.22 -7.85 7.87
C ARG A 87 5.27 -7.20 6.88
N VAL A 88 3.95 -7.31 7.07
CA VAL A 88 2.97 -6.65 6.21
C VAL A 88 3.14 -5.13 6.29
N VAL A 89 3.22 -4.56 7.49
CA VAL A 89 3.45 -3.12 7.70
C VAL A 89 4.77 -2.68 7.06
N LEU A 90 5.82 -3.48 7.20
CA LEU A 90 7.12 -3.20 6.60
C LEU A 90 7.06 -3.15 5.08
N VAL A 91 6.40 -4.11 4.44
CA VAL A 91 6.24 -4.15 2.97
C VAL A 91 5.44 -2.95 2.48
N LEU A 92 4.30 -2.66 3.10
CA LEU A 92 3.46 -1.51 2.74
C LEU A 92 4.25 -0.20 2.83
N THR A 93 4.99 0.01 3.92
CA THR A 93 5.71 1.27 4.13
C THR A 93 7.00 1.38 3.34
N LYS A 94 7.63 0.27 2.95
CA LYS A 94 8.72 0.27 1.96
C LYS A 94 8.21 0.66 0.58
N GLN A 95 7.10 0.09 0.14
CA GLN A 95 6.47 0.50 -1.12
C GLN A 95 6.11 1.98 -1.08
N ALA A 96 5.51 2.46 0.01
CA ALA A 96 5.21 3.88 0.16
C ALA A 96 6.41 4.80 -0.03
N ALA A 97 7.59 4.42 0.49
CA ALA A 97 8.81 5.21 0.34
C ALA A 97 9.31 5.21 -1.12
N LEU A 98 9.18 4.08 -1.84
CA LEU A 98 9.50 3.98 -3.27
C LEU A 98 8.58 4.90 -4.09
N GLU A 99 7.26 4.82 -3.89
CA GLU A 99 6.30 5.69 -4.59
C GLU A 99 6.58 7.18 -4.35
N TYR A 100 6.98 7.54 -3.13
CA TYR A 100 7.30 8.94 -2.81
C TYR A 100 8.54 9.45 -3.54
N ASP A 101 9.55 8.59 -3.68
CA ASP A 101 10.79 8.90 -4.38
C ASP A 101 10.51 9.08 -5.88
N GLU A 102 9.73 8.18 -6.46
CA GLU A 102 9.30 8.26 -7.87
C GLU A 102 8.39 9.47 -8.15
N ALA A 103 7.63 9.92 -7.14
CA ALA A 103 6.80 11.10 -7.25
C ALA A 103 7.59 12.41 -7.41
N ILE A 104 8.88 12.46 -7.05
CA ILE A 104 9.66 13.70 -6.90
C ILE A 104 10.82 13.77 -7.90
N ASP A 105 10.94 14.91 -8.59
CA ASP A 105 12.16 15.30 -9.31
C ASP A 105 12.71 16.60 -8.71
N GLY A 106 13.88 16.52 -8.08
CA GLY A 106 14.51 17.61 -7.36
C GLY A 106 13.71 18.05 -6.13
N GLN A 107 12.98 19.16 -6.24
CA GLN A 107 12.19 19.74 -5.13
C GLN A 107 10.71 19.91 -5.46
N ARG A 108 10.20 19.12 -6.42
CA ARG A 108 8.81 19.23 -6.88
C ARG A 108 8.24 17.85 -7.14
N PHE A 109 6.94 17.70 -6.90
CA PHE A 109 6.20 16.55 -7.37
C PHE A 109 6.02 16.64 -8.89
N VAL A 110 6.35 15.55 -9.58
CA VAL A 110 6.20 15.38 -11.02
C VAL A 110 5.23 14.27 -11.38
N ALA A 111 4.94 13.37 -10.44
CA ALA A 111 3.94 12.33 -10.57
C ALA A 111 2.99 12.32 -9.36
N ASP A 112 1.86 13.02 -9.50
CA ASP A 112 0.86 13.13 -8.43
C ASP A 112 0.26 11.78 -8.01
N HIS A 113 0.18 10.82 -8.95
CA HIS A 113 -0.37 9.49 -8.70
C HIS A 113 0.57 8.64 -7.84
N GLU A 114 1.88 8.66 -8.05
CA GLU A 114 2.82 7.94 -7.17
C GLU A 114 2.78 8.51 -5.75
N TYR A 115 2.71 9.84 -5.60
CA TYR A 115 2.48 10.44 -4.29
C TYR A 115 1.17 9.92 -3.65
N GLN A 116 0.11 9.74 -4.44
CA GLN A 116 -1.19 9.24 -3.96
C GLN A 116 -1.17 7.75 -3.62
N ASP A 117 -0.45 6.93 -4.38
CA ASP A 117 -0.27 5.50 -4.10
C ASP A 117 0.56 5.30 -2.84
N GLY A 118 1.67 6.04 -2.69
CA GLY A 118 2.46 6.05 -1.46
C GLY A 118 1.63 6.44 -0.23
N ARG A 119 0.75 7.44 -0.37
CA ARG A 119 -0.21 7.80 0.68
C ARG A 119 -1.17 6.66 0.98
N GLY A 120 -1.67 5.98 -0.05
CA GLY A 120 -2.56 4.82 0.08
C GLY A 120 -1.93 3.71 0.92
N PHE A 121 -0.67 3.37 0.64
CA PHE A 121 0.09 2.37 1.41
C PHE A 121 0.26 2.76 2.88
N VAL A 122 0.60 4.01 3.20
CA VAL A 122 0.72 4.48 4.60
C VAL A 122 -0.61 4.41 5.33
N LEU A 123 -1.71 4.79 4.67
CA LEU A 123 -3.05 4.71 5.27
C LEU A 123 -3.44 3.24 5.54
N ALA A 124 -3.19 2.35 4.58
CA ALA A 124 -3.44 0.92 4.73
C ALA A 124 -2.62 0.32 5.88
N ALA A 125 -1.33 0.68 5.99
CA ALA A 125 -0.47 0.24 7.08
C ALA A 125 -0.98 0.70 8.46
N ARG A 126 -1.47 1.95 8.54
CA ARG A 126 -2.04 2.51 9.77
C ARG A 126 -3.31 1.79 10.19
N ASP A 127 -4.22 1.57 9.25
CA ASP A 127 -5.50 0.94 9.55
C ASP A 127 -5.30 -0.54 9.91
N TYR A 128 -4.39 -1.23 9.22
CA TYR A 128 -3.98 -2.59 9.54
C TYR A 128 -3.36 -2.71 10.95
N LEU A 129 -2.45 -1.80 11.34
CA LEU A 129 -1.90 -1.78 12.72
C LEU A 129 -2.99 -1.58 13.78
N ARG A 130 -3.98 -0.72 13.51
CA ARG A 130 -5.08 -0.46 14.44
C ARG A 130 -5.95 -1.69 14.63
N GLU A 131 -6.30 -2.37 13.53
CA GLU A 131 -7.06 -3.62 13.54
C GLU A 131 -6.33 -4.71 14.32
N GLN A 132 -5.00 -4.80 14.17
CA GLN A 132 -4.16 -5.81 14.82
C GLN A 132 -3.63 -5.39 16.21
N SER A 133 -4.08 -4.25 16.74
CA SER A 133 -3.50 -3.66 17.95
C SER A 133 -3.60 -4.57 19.18
N ALA A 134 -4.62 -5.42 19.27
CA ALA A 134 -4.76 -6.37 20.38
C ALA A 134 -3.65 -7.44 20.37
N SER A 135 -3.33 -7.98 19.19
CA SER A 135 -2.27 -8.98 19.02
C SER A 135 -0.90 -8.41 19.39
N LEU A 136 -0.60 -7.19 18.93
CA LEU A 136 0.69 -6.53 19.18
C LEU A 136 0.84 -6.09 20.64
N LYS A 137 -0.20 -5.49 21.24
CA LYS A 137 -0.14 -5.01 22.64
C LYS A 137 -0.04 -6.15 23.67
N THR A 138 -0.50 -7.34 23.32
CA THR A 138 -0.30 -8.54 24.16
C THR A 138 1.18 -8.91 24.26
N VAL A 139 1.95 -8.66 23.21
CA VAL A 139 3.40 -8.88 23.20
C VAL A 139 4.10 -7.73 23.92
N ASP A 140 3.93 -6.51 23.42
CA ASP A 140 4.54 -5.32 23.99
C ASP A 140 3.72 -4.05 23.61
N ALA A 141 3.07 -3.46 24.61
CA ALA A 141 2.25 -2.27 24.42
C ALA A 141 3.08 -0.99 24.22
N ASP A 142 4.31 -0.94 24.74
CA ASP A 142 5.22 0.17 24.57
C ASP A 142 5.81 0.16 23.15
N ALA A 143 6.26 -1.01 22.67
CA ALA A 143 6.72 -1.18 21.30
C ALA A 143 5.61 -0.85 20.28
N TYR A 144 4.36 -1.26 20.53
CA TYR A 144 3.23 -0.90 19.67
C TYR A 144 3.04 0.63 19.58
N ARG A 145 3.19 1.36 20.69
CA ARG A 145 3.11 2.82 20.69
C ARG A 145 4.25 3.42 19.87
N ASP A 146 5.46 2.89 19.99
CA ASP A 146 6.64 3.39 19.29
C ASP A 146 6.55 3.15 17.78
N VAL A 147 5.97 2.02 17.36
CA VAL A 147 5.58 1.76 15.95
C VAL A 147 4.57 2.79 15.46
N MET A 148 3.49 3.04 16.21
CA MET A 148 2.47 4.02 15.81
C MET A 148 3.06 5.44 15.71
N GLN A 149 3.98 5.82 16.59
CA GLN A 149 4.66 7.13 16.54
C GLN A 149 5.61 7.23 15.34
N SER A 150 6.33 6.16 15.02
CA SER A 150 7.22 6.11 13.86
C SER A 150 6.42 6.19 12.56
N LEU A 151 5.28 5.50 12.49
CA LEU A 151 4.37 5.58 11.35
C LEU A 151 3.77 6.99 11.19
N GLU A 152 3.39 7.65 12.29
CA GLU A 152 2.92 9.04 12.24
C GLU A 152 4.00 9.97 11.66
N SER A 153 5.26 9.79 12.08
CA SER A 153 6.40 10.56 11.57
C SER A 153 6.64 10.32 10.08
N LEU A 154 6.50 9.07 9.61
CA LEU A 154 6.53 8.74 8.18
C LEU A 154 5.37 9.41 7.42
N SER A 155 4.15 9.38 8.00
CA SER A 155 2.95 9.92 7.37
C SER A 155 2.98 11.44 7.13
N ALA A 156 3.86 12.16 7.82
CA ALA A 156 4.07 13.60 7.63
C ALA A 156 4.51 13.96 6.19
N ALA A 157 5.05 13.01 5.42
CA ALA A 157 5.36 13.23 4.00
C ALA A 157 4.09 13.42 3.14
N TRP A 158 2.92 12.97 3.61
CA TRP A 158 1.64 12.98 2.88
C TRP A 158 0.51 13.76 3.60
N PRO A 159 0.65 15.09 3.78
CA PRO A 159 -0.33 15.88 4.55
C PRO A 159 -1.72 15.95 3.92
N SER A 160 -1.83 15.72 2.60
CA SER A 160 -3.08 15.80 1.84
C SER A 160 -3.12 14.78 0.70
N ALA A 161 -4.31 14.52 0.13
CA ALA A 161 -4.45 13.64 -1.02
C ALA A 161 -3.90 14.26 -2.32
N ILE A 162 -4.04 15.58 -2.47
CA ILE A 162 -3.39 16.33 -3.55
C ILE A 162 -2.00 16.72 -3.03
N PRO A 163 -0.91 16.47 -3.78
CA PRO A 163 0.42 16.84 -3.32
C PRO A 163 0.55 18.35 -3.10
N PRO A 164 1.23 18.80 -2.05
CA PRO A 164 1.55 20.21 -1.87
C PRO A 164 2.51 20.69 -2.98
N LYS A 165 2.64 22.01 -3.16
CA LYS A 165 3.52 22.57 -4.20
C LYS A 165 5.00 22.21 -4.03
N THR A 166 5.41 22.00 -2.79
CA THR A 166 6.76 21.62 -2.39
C THR A 166 6.67 20.47 -1.41
N PRO A 167 7.54 19.45 -1.51
CA PRO A 167 7.58 18.35 -0.54
C PRO A 167 7.85 18.86 0.88
N GLU A 168 7.07 18.37 1.85
CA GLU A 168 7.34 18.62 3.28
C GLU A 168 8.60 17.91 3.75
N LEU A 169 8.88 16.73 3.17
CA LEU A 169 10.06 15.91 3.40
C LEU A 169 10.74 15.61 2.07
N GLN A 170 12.07 15.50 2.05
CA GLN A 170 12.77 15.02 0.86
C GLN A 170 12.78 13.48 0.85
N PRO A 171 12.97 12.81 -0.31
CA PRO A 171 12.99 11.34 -0.37
C PRO A 171 13.92 10.68 0.66
N GLY A 172 15.12 11.27 0.87
CA GLY A 172 16.05 10.80 1.91
C GLY A 172 15.49 10.86 3.33
N ASP A 173 14.68 11.86 3.67
CA ASP A 173 14.02 11.96 4.97
C ASP A 173 12.90 10.92 5.11
N VAL A 174 12.19 10.63 4.02
CA VAL A 174 11.15 9.58 3.97
C VAL A 174 11.77 8.20 4.19
N TYR A 175 12.86 7.86 3.49
CA TYR A 175 13.60 6.62 3.75
C TYR A 175 14.15 6.54 5.17
N ALA A 176 14.63 7.66 5.73
CA ALA A 176 15.08 7.69 7.12
C ALA A 176 13.93 7.41 8.10
N ASN A 177 12.74 7.96 7.86
CA ASN A 177 11.55 7.70 8.68
C ASN A 177 11.04 6.26 8.50
N GLN A 178 11.04 5.72 7.29
CA GLN A 178 10.70 4.32 7.04
C GLN A 178 11.70 3.38 7.75
N SER A 179 12.99 3.70 7.74
CA SER A 179 14.01 2.92 8.47
C SER A 179 13.79 2.96 9.99
N ARG A 180 13.38 4.10 10.56
CA ARG A 180 13.02 4.20 11.99
C ARG A 180 11.80 3.34 12.31
N LEU A 181 10.80 3.33 11.43
CA LEU A 181 9.64 2.46 11.56
C LEU A 181 10.06 0.99 11.51
N GLU A 182 10.93 0.58 10.58
CA GLU A 182 11.47 -0.78 10.51
C GLU A 182 12.19 -1.19 11.79
N LEU A 183 13.00 -0.30 12.37
CA LEU A 183 13.64 -0.54 13.67
C LEU A 183 12.59 -0.71 14.78
N SER A 184 11.54 0.12 14.83
CA SER A 184 10.48 -0.05 15.84
C SER A 184 9.67 -1.35 15.66
N LEU A 185 9.60 -1.88 14.45
CA LEU A 185 8.93 -3.16 14.16
C LEU A 185 9.77 -4.37 14.59
N SER A 186 11.07 -4.21 14.86
CA SER A 186 11.95 -5.35 15.19
C SER A 186 11.58 -6.08 16.47
N ASP A 187 10.86 -5.42 17.38
CA ASP A 187 10.37 -6.03 18.62
C ASP A 187 9.27 -7.08 18.36
N PHE A 188 8.69 -7.10 17.16
CA PHE A 188 7.66 -8.04 16.73
C PHE A 188 8.14 -9.06 15.68
N LEU A 189 9.38 -8.95 15.18
CA LEU A 189 9.96 -9.79 14.12
C LEU A 189 10.69 -11.03 14.66
#